data_AF-A0A2M7ZZS4-F1
#
_entry.id   AF-A0A2M7ZZS4-F1
#
_cell.length_a   1.000
_cell.length_b   1.000
_cell.length_c   1.000
_cell.angle_alpha   90.00
_cell.angle_beta   90.00
_cell.angle_gamma   90.00
#
_symmetry.space_group_name_H-M   'P 1'
#
loop_
_entity.id
_entity.type
_entity.pdbx_description
1 polymer ?
#
loop_
_entity_poly.entity_id
_entity_poly.type
_entity_poly.pdbx_seq_one_letter_code
_entity_poly.pdbx_strand_id
1 'polypeptide(L)'
;MSSTDNKKNELSPEAFAIQKKEAEWKKTLQRLGLGEVDVTQVSADDVLYFAERWQFLQVVESGGLKQHLDTPELIEAKSGWTIVHHGDAMATSPGKWIFRGGYFQFTENENEEDDDGSGGIMNPKKGTFYKQAFDSATEIIQLAQQFGWAGVQIVDGHPNMQRAAWIEACRIGVRLDGYVPDVAAEKTRRRVVSQTLEEMHDALKGAPKQSG
;
A
#
# COMPACT_ATOMS: atom_id res chain seq x y z
N MET A 1 9.93 32.72 -59.18
CA MET A 1 8.73 31.90 -58.92
C MET A 1 9.10 30.88 -57.87
N SER A 2 8.25 30.79 -56.85
CA SER A 2 8.38 30.19 -55.52
C SER A 2 9.16 28.87 -55.41
N SER A 3 10.17 28.86 -54.52
CA SER A 3 10.63 27.63 -53.84
C SER A 3 9.59 27.27 -52.79
N THR A 4 8.93 26.13 -52.94
CA THR A 4 8.10 25.54 -51.89
C THR A 4 8.96 24.66 -50.99
N ASP A 5 9.33 25.21 -49.84
CA ASP A 5 9.93 24.50 -48.71
C ASP A 5 9.00 23.39 -48.22
N ASN A 6 9.39 22.15 -48.49
CA ASN A 6 8.71 20.96 -47.98
C ASN A 6 9.31 20.62 -46.60
N LYS A 7 8.88 21.34 -45.55
CA LYS A 7 9.19 20.98 -44.16
C LYS A 7 8.48 19.68 -43.81
N LYS A 8 9.19 18.56 -43.93
CA LYS A 8 8.80 17.30 -43.30
C LYS A 8 8.68 17.55 -41.81
N ASN A 9 7.47 17.38 -41.30
CA ASN A 9 7.12 17.52 -39.90
C ASN A 9 7.71 16.31 -39.15
N GLU A 10 8.97 16.42 -38.73
CA GLU A 10 9.62 15.39 -37.92
C GLU A 10 8.99 15.40 -36.52
N LEU A 11 8.29 14.31 -36.20
CA LEU A 11 7.73 14.10 -34.87
C LEU A 11 8.86 14.11 -33.83
N SER A 12 8.65 14.84 -32.74
CA SER A 12 9.53 14.82 -31.56
C SER A 12 9.80 13.38 -31.11
N PRO A 13 11.02 13.06 -30.61
CA PRO A 13 11.32 11.76 -30.01
C PRO A 13 10.30 11.29 -28.97
N GLU A 14 9.71 12.21 -28.22
CA GLU A 14 8.65 11.89 -27.24
C GLU A 14 7.34 11.47 -27.92
N ALA A 15 6.94 12.18 -28.98
CA ALA A 15 5.75 11.85 -29.75
C ALA A 15 5.88 10.48 -30.44
N PHE A 16 7.09 10.15 -30.91
CA PHE A 16 7.40 8.83 -31.46
C PHE A 16 7.32 7.72 -30.39
N ALA A 17 7.81 7.98 -29.17
CA ALA A 17 7.73 7.04 -28.06
C ALA A 17 6.28 6.79 -27.60
N ILE A 18 5.45 7.83 -27.54
CA ILE A 18 4.01 7.72 -27.22
C ILE A 18 3.31 6.89 -28.29
N GLN A 19 3.54 7.20 -29.57
CA GLN A 19 2.90 6.50 -30.69
C GLN A 19 3.29 5.02 -30.76
N LYS A 20 4.54 4.68 -30.41
CA LYS A 20 4.99 3.29 -30.29
C LYS A 20 4.30 2.55 -29.14
N LYS A 21 4.17 3.18 -27.97
CA LYS A 21 3.45 2.62 -26.82
C LYS A 21 1.97 2.38 -27.14
N GLU A 22 1.32 3.34 -27.81
CA GLU A 22 -0.07 3.19 -28.25
C GLU A 22 -0.25 2.04 -29.26
N ALA A 23 0.69 1.86 -30.19
CA ALA A 23 0.65 0.75 -31.13
C ALA A 23 0.83 -0.63 -30.46
N GLU A 24 1.70 -0.72 -29.45
CA GLU A 24 1.89 -1.93 -28.64
C GLU A 24 0.67 -2.24 -27.76
N TRP A 25 0.06 -1.20 -27.18
CA TRP A 25 -1.20 -1.30 -26.45
C TRP A 25 -2.33 -1.85 -27.34
N LYS A 26 -2.53 -1.27 -28.52
CA LYS A 26 -3.55 -1.73 -29.49
C LYS A 26 -3.34 -3.18 -29.93
N LYS A 27 -2.09 -3.59 -30.19
CA LYS A 27 -1.75 -4.99 -30.51
C LYS A 27 -2.09 -5.94 -29.36
N THR A 28 -1.86 -5.50 -28.13
CA THR A 28 -2.15 -6.30 -26.93
C THR A 28 -3.65 -6.46 -26.73
N LEU A 29 -4.43 -5.38 -26.87
CA LEU A 29 -5.90 -5.43 -26.81
C LEU A 29 -6.47 -6.39 -27.87
N GLN A 30 -5.98 -6.29 -29.10
CA GLN A 30 -6.42 -7.16 -30.20
C GLN A 30 -6.11 -8.64 -29.94
N ARG A 31 -4.95 -8.96 -29.34
CA ARG A 31 -4.59 -10.34 -28.94
C ARG A 31 -5.51 -10.89 -27.86
N LEU A 32 -6.01 -10.02 -26.97
CA LEU A 32 -6.92 -10.38 -25.90
C LEU A 32 -8.39 -10.46 -26.38
N GLY A 33 -8.67 -10.18 -27.66
CA GLY A 33 -10.03 -10.11 -28.20
C GLY A 33 -10.82 -8.91 -27.67
N LEU A 34 -10.14 -7.95 -27.05
CA LEU A 34 -10.73 -6.72 -26.55
C LEU A 34 -10.71 -5.69 -27.68
N GLY A 35 -11.87 -5.07 -27.95
CA GLY A 35 -12.01 -4.00 -28.93
C GLY A 35 -11.33 -2.70 -28.48
N GLU A 36 -11.77 -1.57 -29.02
CA GLU A 36 -11.38 -0.27 -28.46
C GLU A 36 -11.93 -0.16 -27.03
N VAL A 37 -11.03 -0.17 -26.05
CA VAL A 37 -11.37 0.01 -24.64
C VAL A 37 -11.63 1.49 -24.42
N ASP A 38 -12.89 1.84 -24.19
CA ASP A 38 -13.26 3.19 -23.79
C ASP A 38 -12.91 3.41 -22.32
N VAL A 39 -11.82 4.15 -22.09
CA VAL A 39 -11.38 4.54 -20.74
C VAL A 39 -11.95 5.90 -20.31
N THR A 40 -12.76 6.57 -21.14
CA THR A 40 -13.32 7.89 -20.82
C THR A 40 -14.37 7.84 -19.71
N GLN A 41 -14.95 6.66 -19.47
CA GLN A 41 -15.92 6.40 -18.40
C GLN A 41 -15.26 5.89 -17.11
N VAL A 42 -13.94 5.74 -17.06
CA VAL A 42 -13.24 5.25 -15.85
C VAL A 42 -13.20 6.36 -14.81
N SER A 43 -13.90 6.15 -13.70
CA SER A 43 -13.92 7.07 -12.56
C SER A 43 -12.76 6.77 -11.58
N ALA A 44 -12.51 7.70 -10.67
CA ALA A 44 -11.56 7.48 -9.57
C ALA A 44 -12.00 6.32 -8.66
N ASP A 45 -13.31 6.11 -8.52
CA ASP A 45 -13.87 5.01 -7.72
C ASP A 45 -13.61 3.65 -8.38
N ASP A 46 -13.60 3.58 -9.72
CA ASP A 46 -13.23 2.35 -10.44
C ASP A 46 -11.76 2.00 -10.22
N VAL A 47 -10.89 3.02 -10.23
CA VAL A 47 -9.46 2.84 -9.92
C VAL A 47 -9.28 2.39 -8.48
N LEU A 48 -10.00 3.00 -7.53
CA LEU A 48 -9.99 2.60 -6.12
C LEU A 48 -10.50 1.18 -5.93
N TYR A 49 -11.56 0.77 -6.63
CA TYR A 49 -12.08 -0.59 -6.60
C TYR A 49 -11.03 -1.63 -7.00
N PHE A 50 -10.19 -1.33 -8.01
CA PHE A 50 -9.05 -2.20 -8.33
C PHE A 50 -7.96 -2.10 -7.26
N ALA A 51 -7.66 -0.91 -6.76
CA ALA A 51 -6.66 -0.69 -5.72
C ALA A 51 -7.04 -1.33 -4.36
N GLU A 52 -8.31 -1.61 -4.09
CA GLU A 52 -8.73 -2.37 -2.89
C GLU A 52 -8.08 -3.75 -2.83
N ARG A 53 -7.80 -4.34 -4.00
CA ARG A 53 -7.11 -5.63 -4.11
C ARG A 53 -5.59 -5.51 -4.02
N TRP A 54 -5.04 -4.32 -4.28
CA TRP A 54 -3.60 -4.03 -4.26
C TRP A 54 -3.34 -2.75 -3.47
N GLN A 55 -3.73 -2.76 -2.18
CA GLN A 55 -3.44 -1.62 -1.32
C GLN A 55 -1.93 -1.40 -1.25
N PHE A 56 -1.53 -0.13 -1.28
CA PHE A 56 -0.13 0.28 -1.25
C PHE A 56 0.00 1.55 -0.43
N LEU A 57 1.23 1.86 -0.03
CA LEU A 57 1.59 3.10 0.63
C LEU A 57 3.00 3.46 0.21
N GLN A 58 3.21 4.73 -0.12
CA GLN A 58 4.50 5.30 -0.47
C GLN A 58 4.76 6.51 0.41
N VAL A 59 5.90 6.49 1.08
CA VAL A 59 6.32 7.55 2.00
C VAL A 59 7.75 7.96 1.75
N VAL A 60 8.05 9.20 2.08
CA VAL A 60 9.40 9.78 2.05
C VAL A 60 9.73 10.43 3.39
N GLU A 61 11.01 10.59 3.66
CA GLU A 61 11.49 11.30 4.83
C GLU A 61 11.26 12.81 4.69
N SER A 62 10.63 13.43 5.69
CA SER A 62 10.24 14.85 5.60
C SER A 62 11.40 15.85 5.83
N GLY A 63 12.48 15.43 6.49
CA GLY A 63 13.61 16.28 6.88
C GLY A 63 14.66 16.50 5.79
N GLY A 64 14.66 15.70 4.72
CA GLY A 64 15.71 15.69 3.70
C GLY A 64 17.09 15.31 4.23
N LEU A 65 17.15 14.62 5.37
CA LEU A 65 18.41 14.26 6.06
C LEU A 65 18.89 12.86 5.70
N LYS A 66 17.98 12.00 5.24
CA LYS A 66 18.31 10.64 4.83
C LYS A 66 18.72 10.62 3.37
N GLN A 67 19.69 9.78 3.06
CA GLN A 67 20.17 9.56 1.70
C GLN A 67 19.52 8.33 1.11
N HIS A 68 19.34 8.38 -0.20
CA HIS A 68 18.94 7.22 -0.99
C HIS A 68 19.99 6.10 -0.86
N LEU A 69 19.52 4.85 -0.76
CA LEU A 69 20.37 3.67 -0.81
C LEU A 69 20.61 3.26 -2.26
N ASP A 70 21.87 2.93 -2.60
CA ASP A 70 22.22 2.44 -3.93
C ASP A 70 21.47 1.15 -4.31
N THR A 71 21.13 0.33 -3.30
CA THR A 71 20.32 -0.88 -3.47
C THR A 71 19.20 -0.87 -2.43
N PRO A 72 17.93 -0.99 -2.85
CA PRO A 72 16.82 -1.02 -1.91
C PRO A 72 16.88 -2.25 -1.01
N GLU A 73 16.60 -2.07 0.28
CA GLU A 73 16.45 -3.15 1.25
C GLU A 73 15.00 -3.67 1.24
N LEU A 74 14.84 -4.99 1.28
CA LEU A 74 13.52 -5.64 1.33
C LEU A 74 13.28 -6.17 2.74
N ILE A 75 12.29 -5.60 3.41
CA ILE A 75 11.91 -5.93 4.78
C ILE A 75 10.57 -6.69 4.73
N GLU A 76 10.51 -7.89 5.33
CA GLU A 76 9.24 -8.61 5.47
C GLU A 76 8.50 -8.09 6.71
N ALA A 77 7.34 -7.47 6.47
CA ALA A 77 6.43 -7.02 7.52
C ALA A 77 5.84 -8.19 8.29
N LYS A 78 5.41 -7.97 9.53
CA LYS A 78 4.72 -8.99 10.36
C LYS A 78 3.46 -9.53 9.68
N SER A 79 2.81 -8.74 8.85
CA SER A 79 1.66 -9.12 8.03
C SER A 79 2.00 -10.12 6.90
N GLY A 80 3.29 -10.30 6.58
CA GLY A 80 3.80 -11.05 5.43
C GLY A 80 3.90 -10.23 4.14
N TRP A 81 3.73 -8.91 4.22
CA TRP A 81 3.94 -7.98 3.11
C TRP A 81 5.41 -7.58 2.98
N THR A 82 5.79 -7.05 1.84
CA THR A 82 7.15 -6.56 1.62
C THR A 82 7.16 -5.05 1.71
N ILE A 83 8.03 -4.52 2.56
CA ILE A 83 8.37 -3.10 2.63
C ILE A 83 9.69 -2.93 1.88
N VAL A 84 9.68 -2.12 0.84
CA VAL A 84 10.85 -1.75 0.05
C VAL A 84 11.40 -0.45 0.63
N HIS A 85 12.60 -0.51 1.20
CA HIS A 85 13.29 0.62 1.81
C HIS A 85 14.40 1.13 0.90
N HIS A 86 14.29 2.40 0.53
CA HIS A 86 15.22 3.10 -0.34
C HIS A 86 16.16 4.03 0.43
N GLY A 87 16.22 3.96 1.76
CA GLY A 87 16.97 4.91 2.59
C GLY A 87 16.14 6.11 3.01
N ASP A 88 15.80 6.95 2.04
CA ASP A 88 15.01 8.18 2.16
C ASP A 88 13.53 8.01 1.80
N ALA A 89 13.15 6.86 1.24
CA ALA A 89 11.79 6.50 0.89
C ALA A 89 11.46 5.06 1.31
N MET A 90 10.17 4.78 1.52
CA MET A 90 9.64 3.44 1.72
C MET A 90 8.36 3.23 0.93
N ALA A 91 8.19 2.04 0.39
CA ALA A 91 6.96 1.62 -0.27
C ALA A 91 6.51 0.24 0.23
N THR A 92 5.20 -0.01 0.27
CA THR A 92 4.68 -1.37 0.48
C THR A 92 4.30 -2.05 -0.81
N SER A 93 4.55 -3.35 -0.85
CA SER A 93 4.02 -4.28 -1.84
C SER A 93 3.26 -5.39 -1.13
N PRO A 94 2.06 -5.76 -1.61
CA PRO A 94 1.39 -6.95 -1.13
C PRO A 94 2.29 -8.18 -1.31
N GLY A 95 2.50 -8.92 -0.23
CA GLY A 95 3.42 -10.06 -0.24
C GLY A 95 3.00 -11.18 -1.19
N LYS A 96 3.85 -12.22 -1.31
CA LYS A 96 3.70 -13.38 -2.21
C LYS A 96 2.36 -14.13 -2.15
N TRP A 97 1.56 -13.88 -1.11
CA TRP A 97 0.29 -14.54 -0.84
C TRP A 97 -0.91 -13.86 -1.52
N ILE A 98 -0.75 -12.66 -2.08
CA ILE A 98 -1.84 -11.95 -2.76
C ILE A 98 -2.41 -12.72 -3.97
N PHE A 99 -1.56 -13.46 -4.69
CA PHE A 99 -1.97 -14.26 -5.85
C PHE A 99 -2.29 -15.72 -5.50
N ARG A 100 -2.11 -16.15 -4.24
CA ARG A 100 -2.46 -17.50 -3.78
C ARG A 100 -3.92 -17.58 -3.30
N GLY A 101 -4.82 -16.84 -3.94
CA GLY A 101 -6.25 -17.06 -3.79
C GLY A 101 -6.96 -16.07 -2.87
N GLY A 102 -7.18 -14.85 -3.36
CA GLY A 102 -8.30 -14.02 -2.91
C GLY A 102 -9.67 -14.53 -3.39
N TYR A 103 -9.71 -15.58 -4.22
CA TYR A 103 -10.93 -16.26 -4.71
C TYR A 103 -10.73 -17.76 -5.04
N PHE A 104 -9.61 -18.38 -4.65
CA PHE A 104 -9.41 -19.82 -4.85
C PHE A 104 -9.37 -20.52 -3.50
N GLN A 105 -10.37 -21.37 -3.27
CA GLN A 105 -10.40 -22.36 -2.21
C GLN A 105 -9.20 -23.30 -2.40
N PHE A 106 -8.19 -23.25 -1.53
CA PHE A 106 -7.44 -24.45 -1.18
C PHE A 106 -8.41 -25.36 -0.43
N THR A 107 -8.91 -26.39 -1.11
CA THR A 107 -9.31 -27.63 -0.45
C THR A 107 -8.03 -28.31 0.05
N GLU A 108 -7.45 -27.82 1.14
CA GLU A 108 -6.62 -28.68 1.97
C GLU A 108 -7.56 -29.49 2.85
N ASN A 109 -7.86 -30.69 2.36
CA ASN A 109 -8.49 -31.86 3.00
C ASN A 109 -9.79 -32.32 2.35
N GLU A 110 -9.66 -33.35 1.51
CA GLU A 110 -10.70 -34.33 1.17
C GLU A 110 -11.09 -35.24 2.35
N ASN A 111 -10.91 -34.83 3.62
CA ASN A 111 -11.41 -35.61 4.75
C ASN A 111 -11.72 -34.70 5.93
N GLU A 112 -12.89 -34.95 6.50
CA GLU A 112 -13.48 -34.44 7.73
C GLU A 112 -14.67 -33.51 7.52
N GLU A 113 -15.81 -34.12 7.86
CA GLU A 113 -17.18 -33.70 7.81
C GLU A 113 -17.45 -32.53 8.77
N ASP A 114 -18.53 -31.82 8.47
CA ASP A 114 -19.27 -30.89 9.35
C ASP A 114 -18.70 -29.48 9.59
N ASP A 115 -19.35 -28.49 8.95
CA ASP A 115 -20.15 -27.44 9.60
C ASP A 115 -20.08 -26.09 8.85
N ASP A 116 -21.23 -25.42 8.81
CA ASP A 116 -21.63 -24.26 8.04
C ASP A 116 -20.72 -23.03 8.21
N GLY A 117 -20.19 -22.49 7.11
CA GLY A 117 -19.60 -21.16 7.12
C GLY A 117 -18.71 -20.86 5.91
N SER A 118 -19.21 -20.05 4.98
CA SER A 118 -18.45 -19.43 3.88
C SER A 118 -17.32 -18.52 4.42
N GLY A 119 -16.21 -19.11 4.85
CA GLY A 119 -15.00 -18.44 5.28
C GLY A 119 -13.97 -18.41 4.16
N GLY A 120 -13.80 -17.25 3.52
CA GLY A 120 -12.70 -17.04 2.56
C GLY A 120 -11.35 -17.31 3.22
N ILE A 121 -10.44 -17.93 2.47
CA ILE A 121 -9.12 -18.37 2.96
C ILE A 121 -8.29 -17.14 3.36
N MET A 122 -8.24 -16.91 4.66
CA MET A 122 -7.26 -16.03 5.28
C MET A 122 -5.92 -16.75 5.31
N ASN A 123 -4.83 -16.02 5.06
CA ASN A 123 -3.50 -16.50 5.40
C ASN A 123 -3.50 -16.88 6.90
N PRO A 124 -3.33 -18.18 7.26
CA PRO A 124 -3.57 -18.64 8.62
C PRO A 124 -2.72 -17.82 9.60
N LYS A 125 -3.37 -17.24 10.61
CA LYS A 125 -2.80 -16.37 11.66
C LYS A 125 -2.45 -14.92 11.27
N LYS A 126 -2.65 -14.47 10.03
CA LYS A 126 -2.32 -13.09 9.60
C LYS A 126 -3.55 -12.17 9.41
N GLY A 127 -4.76 -12.74 9.35
CA GLY A 127 -6.01 -11.99 9.26
C GLY A 127 -6.40 -11.57 7.83
N THR A 128 -7.40 -10.68 7.71
CA THR A 128 -7.90 -10.16 6.42
C THR A 128 -6.84 -9.37 5.66
N PHE A 129 -7.03 -9.21 4.35
CA PHE A 129 -6.22 -8.31 3.53
C PHE A 129 -6.18 -6.87 4.08
N TYR A 130 -7.34 -6.35 4.52
CA TYR A 130 -7.44 -5.04 5.18
C TYR A 130 -6.62 -4.95 6.46
N LYS A 131 -6.63 -6.01 7.29
CA LYS A 131 -5.80 -6.07 8.50
C LYS A 131 -4.32 -6.09 8.17
N GLN A 132 -3.91 -6.91 7.19
CA GLN A 132 -2.52 -6.97 6.75
C GLN A 132 -2.04 -5.62 6.21
N ALA A 133 -2.84 -4.94 5.41
CA ALA A 133 -2.53 -3.61 4.91
C ALA A 133 -2.43 -2.58 6.04
N PHE A 134 -3.37 -2.60 6.99
CA PHE A 134 -3.32 -1.76 8.18
C PHE A 134 -2.02 -1.99 8.98
N ASP A 135 -1.72 -3.24 9.32
CA ASP A 135 -0.54 -3.62 10.10
C ASP A 135 0.77 -3.28 9.36
N SER A 136 0.80 -3.39 8.02
CA SER A 136 1.98 -3.01 7.22
C SER A 136 2.19 -1.49 7.17
N ALA A 137 1.11 -0.73 7.10
CA ALA A 137 1.17 0.74 7.13
C ALA A 137 1.65 1.25 8.50
N THR A 138 1.23 0.62 9.60
CA THR A 138 1.75 0.97 10.93
C THR A 138 3.22 0.60 11.07
N GLU A 139 3.64 -0.56 10.53
CA GLU A 139 5.03 -0.99 10.56
C GLU A 139 5.97 -0.08 9.76
N ILE A 140 5.54 0.49 8.62
CA ILE A 140 6.30 1.55 7.92
C ILE A 140 6.64 2.71 8.86
N ILE A 141 5.66 3.17 9.66
CA ILE A 141 5.86 4.33 10.53
C ILE A 141 6.78 4.00 11.71
N GLN A 142 6.67 2.79 12.25
CA GLN A 142 7.60 2.29 13.26
C GLN A 142 9.03 2.18 12.71
N LEU A 143 9.20 1.67 11.49
CA LEU A 143 10.49 1.59 10.81
C LEU A 143 11.08 2.99 10.55
N ALA A 144 10.26 3.95 10.11
CA ALA A 144 10.71 5.33 9.94
C ALA A 144 11.30 5.91 11.25
N GLN A 145 10.63 5.66 12.38
CA GLN A 145 11.16 6.03 13.70
C GLN A 145 12.47 5.30 14.03
N GLN A 146 12.55 3.99 13.78
CA GLN A 146 13.76 3.19 14.03
C GLN A 146 14.95 3.63 13.17
N PHE A 147 14.70 4.01 11.92
CA PHE A 147 15.72 4.58 11.02
C PHE A 147 16.05 6.04 11.33
N GLY A 148 15.41 6.63 12.35
CA GLY A 148 15.67 7.99 12.80
C GLY A 148 15.29 9.05 11.75
N TRP A 149 14.18 8.84 11.04
CA TRP A 149 13.58 9.85 10.17
C TRP A 149 13.03 11.00 11.02
N ALA A 150 13.21 12.25 10.59
CA ALA A 150 12.70 13.40 11.35
C ALA A 150 11.17 13.54 11.25
N GLY A 151 10.60 12.99 10.18
CA GLY A 151 9.18 12.90 9.92
C GLY A 151 8.92 12.06 8.68
N VAL A 152 7.65 11.80 8.42
CA VAL A 152 7.19 11.02 7.28
C VAL A 152 6.26 11.89 6.45
N GLN A 153 6.45 11.93 5.13
CA GLN A 153 5.50 12.52 4.20
C GLN A 153 4.90 11.40 3.34
N ILE A 154 3.56 11.30 3.35
CA ILE A 154 2.85 10.43 2.42
C ILE A 154 2.88 11.07 1.04
N VAL A 155 3.41 10.33 0.06
CA VAL A 155 3.41 10.74 -1.35
C VAL A 155 2.16 10.22 -2.03
N ASP A 156 1.85 8.94 -1.82
CA ASP A 156 0.69 8.27 -2.38
C ASP A 156 0.35 7.02 -1.57
N GLY A 157 -0.84 6.47 -1.76
CA GLY A 157 -1.25 5.22 -1.14
C GLY A 157 -2.75 5.05 -1.13
N HIS A 158 -3.18 3.83 -0.81
CA HIS A 158 -4.59 3.56 -0.60
C HIS A 158 -5.11 4.31 0.65
N PRO A 159 -6.31 4.92 0.63
CA PRO A 159 -6.84 5.72 1.75
C PRO A 159 -6.82 4.99 3.11
N ASN A 160 -7.11 3.68 3.12
CA ASN A 160 -7.03 2.85 4.34
C ASN A 160 -5.61 2.79 4.92
N MET A 161 -4.59 2.64 4.08
CA MET A 161 -3.19 2.59 4.54
C MET A 161 -2.69 3.97 4.95
N GLN A 162 -3.06 5.03 4.23
CA GLN A 162 -2.74 6.40 4.63
C GLN A 162 -3.32 6.73 6.02
N ARG A 163 -4.58 6.34 6.26
CA ARG A 163 -5.24 6.47 7.56
C ARG A 163 -4.53 5.68 8.65
N ALA A 164 -4.16 4.43 8.38
CA ALA A 164 -3.45 3.57 9.33
C ALA A 164 -2.09 4.17 9.72
N ALA A 165 -1.32 4.63 8.73
CA ALA A 165 -0.06 5.32 8.93
C ALA A 165 -0.23 6.59 9.80
N TRP A 166 -1.25 7.40 9.51
CA TRP A 166 -1.54 8.59 10.32
C TRP A 166 -1.92 8.26 11.77
N ILE A 167 -2.77 7.25 12.00
CA ILE A 167 -3.14 6.78 13.35
C ILE A 167 -1.88 6.38 14.12
N GLU A 168 -1.00 5.61 13.49
CA GLU A 168 0.22 5.14 14.13
C GLU A 168 1.21 6.28 14.40
N ALA A 169 1.38 7.21 13.47
CA ALA A 169 2.22 8.38 13.63
C ALA A 169 1.77 9.22 14.84
N CYS A 170 0.47 9.45 14.99
CA CYS A 170 -0.09 10.09 16.18
C CYS A 170 0.16 9.30 17.47
N ARG A 171 0.11 7.95 17.41
CA ARG A 171 0.30 7.08 18.56
C ARG A 171 1.73 7.11 19.09
N ILE A 172 2.73 7.11 18.20
CA ILE A 172 4.16 7.03 18.57
C ILE A 172 4.88 8.38 18.53
N GLY A 173 4.16 9.47 18.21
CA GLY A 173 4.71 10.84 18.20
C GLY A 173 5.61 11.15 17.01
N VAL A 174 5.43 10.47 15.87
CA VAL A 174 6.12 10.77 14.62
C VAL A 174 5.34 11.84 13.86
N ARG A 175 6.04 12.87 13.36
CA ARG A 175 5.44 13.87 12.48
C ARG A 175 5.06 13.19 11.17
N LEU A 176 3.79 13.34 10.75
CA LEU A 176 3.31 12.84 9.48
C LEU A 176 2.59 13.93 8.68
N ASP A 177 3.04 14.14 7.45
CA ASP A 177 2.50 15.09 6.48
C ASP A 177 1.88 14.33 5.28
N GLY A 178 1.04 15.01 4.48
CA GLY A 178 0.48 14.44 3.24
C GLY A 178 -0.85 13.69 3.38
N TYR A 179 -1.42 13.59 4.58
CA TYR A 179 -2.77 13.06 4.81
C TYR A 179 -3.60 14.02 5.67
N VAL A 180 -4.84 14.28 5.25
CA VAL A 180 -5.79 15.13 5.98
C VAL A 180 -6.87 14.24 6.58
N PRO A 181 -6.94 14.08 7.92
CA PRO A 181 -7.91 13.20 8.55
C PRO A 181 -9.33 13.76 8.46
N ASP A 182 -10.28 12.89 8.12
CA ASP A 182 -11.71 13.15 8.21
C ASP A 182 -12.27 12.75 9.60
N VAL A 183 -13.56 13.03 9.83
CA VAL A 183 -14.25 12.69 11.09
C VAL A 183 -14.20 11.18 11.36
N ALA A 184 -14.29 10.35 10.31
CA ALA A 184 -14.23 8.90 10.44
C ALA A 184 -12.84 8.42 10.89
N ALA A 185 -11.76 8.98 10.33
CA ALA A 185 -10.38 8.68 10.71
C ALA A 185 -10.12 9.05 12.18
N GLU A 186 -10.60 10.20 12.63
CA GLU A 186 -10.46 10.63 14.03
C GLU A 186 -11.23 9.70 14.99
N LYS A 187 -12.42 9.24 14.61
CA LYS A 187 -13.18 8.24 15.39
C LYS A 187 -12.41 6.92 15.50
N THR A 188 -11.85 6.43 14.40
CA THR A 188 -11.03 5.21 14.39
C THR A 188 -9.79 5.37 15.24
N ARG A 189 -9.07 6.51 15.14
CA ARG A 189 -7.89 6.81 15.96
C ARG A 189 -8.21 6.70 17.44
N ARG A 190 -9.29 7.35 17.91
CA ARG A 190 -9.70 7.32 19.32
C ARG A 190 -9.93 5.89 19.82
N ARG A 191 -10.58 5.06 19.01
CA ARG A 191 -10.84 3.65 19.34
C ARG A 191 -9.55 2.83 19.45
N VAL A 192 -8.65 2.98 18.48
CA VAL A 192 -7.37 2.25 18.48
C VAL A 192 -6.53 2.68 19.67
N VAL A 193 -6.40 3.98 19.90
CA VAL A 193 -5.62 4.54 21.02
C VAL A 193 -6.20 4.10 22.37
N SER A 194 -7.53 4.14 22.56
CA SER A 194 -8.15 3.72 23.82
C SER A 194 -7.90 2.23 24.13
N GLN A 195 -7.99 1.36 23.12
CA GLN A 195 -7.70 -0.07 23.28
C GLN A 195 -6.24 -0.30 23.70
N THR A 196 -5.28 0.38 23.07
CA THR A 196 -3.87 0.28 23.50
C THR A 196 -3.64 0.79 24.93
N LEU A 197 -4.35 1.83 25.38
CA LEU A 197 -4.22 2.33 26.75
C LEU A 197 -4.76 1.33 27.78
N GLU A 198 -5.87 0.65 27.46
CA GLU A 198 -6.41 -0.44 28.28
C GLU A 198 -5.41 -1.60 28.37
N GLU A 199 -4.88 -2.05 27.23
CA GLU A 199 -3.85 -3.10 27.19
C GLU A 199 -2.59 -2.74 27.98
N MET A 200 -2.10 -1.50 27.86
CA MET A 200 -0.95 -1.02 28.62
C MET A 200 -1.23 -0.97 30.12
N HIS A 201 -2.42 -0.51 30.52
CA HIS A 201 -2.83 -0.46 31.90
C HIS A 201 -3.01 -1.87 32.51
N ASP A 202 -3.55 -2.81 31.75
CA ASP A 202 -3.70 -4.20 32.17
C ASP A 202 -2.34 -4.91 32.28
N ALA A 203 -1.41 -4.64 31.36
CA ALA A 203 -0.03 -5.11 31.46
C ALA A 203 0.69 -4.59 32.71
N LEU A 204 0.46 -3.31 33.07
CA LEU A 204 0.98 -2.71 34.30
C LEU A 204 0.38 -3.34 35.57
N LYS A 205 -0.91 -3.71 35.54
CA LYS A 205 -1.57 -4.41 36.65
C LYS A 205 -1.16 -5.87 36.79
N GLY A 206 -0.83 -6.53 35.68
CA GLY A 206 -0.36 -7.92 35.65
C GLY A 206 1.12 -8.11 35.99
N ALA A 207 1.92 -7.05 36.01
CA ALA A 207 3.34 -7.13 36.36
C ALA A 207 3.51 -7.37 37.88
N PRO A 208 4.11 -8.51 38.31
CA PRO A 208 4.39 -8.71 39.73
C PRO A 208 5.37 -7.63 40.20
N LYS A 209 5.03 -6.93 41.30
CA LYS A 209 5.93 -5.98 41.96
C LYS A 209 7.26 -6.69 42.24
N GLN A 210 8.34 -6.27 41.57
CA GLN A 210 9.68 -6.59 42.02
C GLN A 210 9.89 -5.83 43.33
N SER A 211 9.61 -6.50 44.44
CA SER A 211 10.04 -6.12 45.78
C SER A 211 11.54 -6.34 45.88
N GLY A 212 12.31 -5.26 45.75
CA GLY A 212 13.68 -5.13 46.21
C GLY A 212 13.72 -4.20 47.42
#